data_AF-A0A530M3M6-F1
#
_entry.id   AF-A0A530M3M6-F1
#
_cell.length_a   1.000
_cell.length_b   1.000
_cell.length_c   1.000
_cell.angle_alpha   90.00
_cell.angle_beta   90.00
_cell.angle_gamma   90.00
#
_symmetry.space_group_name_H-M   'P 1'
#
loop_
_entity.id
_entity.type
_entity.pdbx_description
1 polymer ?
#
loop_
_entity_poly.entity_id
_entity_poly.type
_entity_poly.pdbx_seq_one_letter_code
_entity_poly.pdbx_strand_id
1 'polypeptide(L)'
;PLDFTLQADAGAVLQDVKDAAEASDMTFPLALGAQGSCTIGGNVATNAGGINVLRYGMTRDLVLGLETVLPDGTLSNGMNGLRKDNRGYSL
;
A
#
# COMPACT_ATOMS: atom_id res chain seq x y z
N PRO A 1 1.16 3.72 -16.70
CA PRO A 1 0.26 2.75 -16.02
C PRO A 1 -1.19 3.20 -16.12
N LEU A 2 -2.14 2.28 -16.26
CA LEU A 2 -3.57 2.60 -16.15
C LEU A 2 -3.86 2.90 -14.66
N ASP A 3 -4.46 4.06 -14.38
CA ASP A 3 -4.97 4.49 -13.06
C ASP A 3 -3.98 4.90 -11.95
N PHE A 4 -2.68 5.04 -12.24
CA PHE A 4 -1.67 5.46 -11.26
C PHE A 4 -1.65 4.61 -9.97
N THR A 5 -1.90 3.31 -10.11
CA THR A 5 -1.89 2.34 -9.01
C THR A 5 -0.66 1.45 -9.07
N LEU A 6 -0.28 0.89 -7.92
CA LEU A 6 0.79 -0.10 -7.79
C LEU A 6 0.25 -1.26 -6.96
N GLN A 7 0.47 -2.48 -7.44
CA GLN A 7 0.15 -3.71 -6.72
C GLN A 7 1.46 -4.41 -6.35
N ALA A 8 1.56 -4.84 -5.09
CA ALA A 8 2.74 -5.51 -4.57
C ALA A 8 2.31 -6.55 -3.51
N ASP A 9 3.11 -7.61 -3.39
CA ASP A 9 2.94 -8.58 -2.31
C ASP A 9 3.28 -7.95 -0.95
N ALA A 10 2.65 -8.44 0.11
CA ALA A 10 2.84 -7.93 1.47
C ALA A 10 4.31 -7.99 1.95
N GLY A 11 5.11 -8.92 1.41
CA GLY A 11 6.53 -9.08 1.73
C GLY A 11 7.46 -8.12 0.99
N ALA A 12 6.98 -7.36 0.00
CA ALA A 12 7.82 -6.46 -0.77
C ALA A 12 8.44 -5.37 0.12
N VAL A 13 9.75 -5.14 -0.03
CA VAL A 13 10.46 -4.09 0.71
C VAL A 13 10.04 -2.73 0.17
N LEU A 14 9.84 -1.76 1.06
CA LEU A 14 9.41 -0.42 0.67
C LEU A 14 10.36 0.24 -0.33
N GLN A 15 11.68 0.05 -0.18
CA GLN A 15 12.67 0.54 -1.13
C GLN A 15 12.44 -0.03 -2.54
N ASP A 16 12.30 -1.36 -2.67
CA ASP A 16 12.09 -2.02 -3.97
C ASP A 16 10.81 -1.51 -4.67
N VAL A 17 9.74 -1.27 -3.91
CA VAL A 17 8.48 -0.70 -4.43
C VAL A 17 8.67 0.72 -4.93
N LYS A 18 9.48 1.53 -4.25
CA LYS A 18 9.80 2.90 -4.68
C LYS A 18 10.65 2.89 -5.95
N ASP A 19 11.65 2.01 -6.01
CA ASP A 19 12.52 1.87 -7.18
C ASP A 19 11.72 1.41 -8.42
N ALA A 20 10.76 0.49 -8.23
CA ALA A 20 9.86 0.04 -9.29
C ALA A 20 8.92 1.16 -9.79
N ALA A 21 8.42 2.00 -8.89
CA ALA A 21 7.62 3.17 -9.26
C ALA A 21 8.48 4.21 -10.02
N GLU A 22 9.69 4.47 -9.55
CA GLU A 22 10.63 5.43 -10.17
C GLU A 22 11.04 4.99 -11.57
N ALA A 23 11.26 3.69 -11.79
CA ALA A 23 11.50 3.12 -13.12
C ALA A 23 10.33 3.32 -14.11
N SER A 24 9.14 3.66 -13.60
CA SER A 24 7.95 3.98 -14.39
C SER A 24 7.63 5.49 -14.40
N ASP A 25 8.61 6.35 -14.10
CA ASP A 25 8.45 7.81 -13.96
C ASP A 25 7.36 8.21 -12.94
N MET A 26 7.19 7.39 -11.90
CA MET A 26 6.21 7.60 -10.82
C MET A 26 6.91 7.64 -9.46
N THR A 27 6.20 8.13 -8.44
CA THR A 27 6.71 8.17 -7.07
C THR A 27 5.73 7.49 -6.13
N PHE A 28 6.21 6.47 -5.40
CA PHE A 28 5.48 5.95 -4.25
C PHE A 28 5.80 6.83 -3.02
N PRO A 29 4.81 7.53 -2.44
CA PRO A 29 5.07 8.69 -1.58
C PRO A 29 5.50 8.37 -0.14
N LEU A 30 5.32 7.12 0.32
CA LEU A 30 5.67 6.71 1.68
C LEU A 30 7.20 6.74 1.87
N ALA A 31 7.64 7.40 2.94
CA ALA A 31 9.06 7.55 3.25
C ALA A 31 9.29 7.43 4.76
N LEU A 32 10.10 6.42 5.14
CA LEU A 32 10.36 6.02 6.51
C LEU A 32 11.87 5.80 6.66
N GLY A 33 12.43 6.01 7.85
CA GLY A 33 13.85 5.72 8.10
C GLY A 33 14.21 4.24 7.91
N ALA A 34 13.23 3.33 8.06
CA ALA A 34 13.38 1.89 7.89
C ALA A 34 13.08 1.40 6.45
N GLN A 35 12.98 2.28 5.45
CA GLN A 35 12.50 1.90 4.10
C GLN A 35 13.31 0.79 3.41
N GLY A 36 14.58 0.62 3.77
CA GLY A 36 15.44 -0.46 3.24
C GLY A 36 15.17 -1.85 3.84
N SER A 37 14.27 -1.97 4.82
CA SER A 37 13.96 -3.26 5.46
C SER A 37 12.47 -3.45 5.81
N CYS A 38 11.69 -2.37 5.97
CA CYS A 38 10.27 -2.51 6.23
C CYS A 38 9.52 -2.98 4.97
N THR A 39 8.52 -3.84 5.18
CA THR A 39 7.70 -4.38 4.10
C THR A 39 6.39 -3.60 3.93
N ILE A 40 5.78 -3.66 2.75
CA ILE A 40 4.47 -3.04 2.49
C ILE A 40 3.41 -3.58 3.45
N GLY A 41 3.35 -4.89 3.67
CA GLY A 41 2.42 -5.51 4.62
C GLY A 41 2.61 -5.00 6.05
N GLY A 42 3.86 -4.85 6.50
CA GLY A 42 4.15 -4.28 7.82
C GLY A 42 3.75 -2.80 7.94
N ASN A 43 3.98 -2.01 6.90
CA ASN A 43 3.55 -0.62 6.84
C ASN A 43 2.02 -0.48 6.91
N VAL A 44 1.29 -1.33 6.18
CA VAL A 44 -0.18 -1.38 6.22
C VAL A 44 -0.68 -1.83 7.60
N ALA A 45 -0.14 -2.93 8.14
CA ALA A 45 -0.57 -3.49 9.43
C ALA A 45 -0.38 -2.52 10.60
N THR A 46 0.65 -1.66 10.54
CA THR A 46 0.94 -0.66 11.57
C THR A 46 0.37 0.73 11.27
N ASN A 47 -0.28 0.91 10.12
CA ASN A 47 -0.66 2.22 9.57
C ASN A 47 0.51 3.22 9.64
N ALA A 48 1.67 2.83 9.09
CA ALA A 48 2.90 3.59 9.21
C ALA A 48 2.73 5.04 8.70
N GLY A 49 3.33 5.96 9.44
CA GLY A 49 3.41 7.38 9.09
C GLY A 49 4.86 7.78 8.84
N GLY A 50 5.10 8.48 7.74
CA GLY A 50 6.43 8.89 7.29
C GLY A 50 6.63 10.40 7.26
N ILE A 51 7.82 10.82 6.83
CA ILE A 51 8.19 12.24 6.72
C ILE A 51 7.27 13.03 5.77
N ASN A 52 6.61 12.35 4.83
CA ASN A 52 5.72 12.98 3.85
C ASN A 52 4.22 12.90 4.21
N VAL A 53 3.86 12.50 5.44
CA VAL A 53 2.46 12.35 5.88
C VAL A 53 1.63 13.61 5.67
N LEU A 54 2.21 14.79 5.90
CA LEU A 54 1.50 16.06 5.72
C LEU A 54 1.04 16.30 4.27
N ARG A 55 1.72 15.72 3.29
CA ARG A 55 1.41 15.88 1.86
C ARG A 55 0.57 14.74 1.30
N TYR A 56 0.83 13.50 1.73
CA TYR A 56 0.25 12.31 1.10
C TYR A 56 -0.62 11.45 2.02
N GLY A 57 -0.73 11.82 3.30
CA GLY A 57 -1.47 11.04 4.29
C GLY A 57 -0.68 9.88 4.87
N MET A 58 -1.36 9.15 5.76
CA MET A 58 -0.88 7.92 6.38
C MET A 58 -0.89 6.76 5.38
N THR A 59 -0.29 5.62 5.73
CA THR A 59 -0.34 4.43 4.86
C THR A 59 -1.77 4.04 4.48
N ARG A 60 -2.75 4.19 5.39
CA ARG A 60 -4.17 3.97 5.09
C ARG A 60 -4.68 4.79 3.90
N ASP A 61 -4.22 6.03 3.73
CA ASP A 61 -4.65 6.92 2.65
C ASP A 61 -4.07 6.51 1.28
N LEU A 62 -3.06 5.63 1.29
CA LEU A 62 -2.38 5.11 0.10
C LEU A 62 -2.91 3.73 -0.35
N VAL A 63 -3.76 3.09 0.47
CA VAL A 63 -4.29 1.75 0.19
C VAL A 63 -5.64 1.85 -0.53
N LEU A 64 -5.75 1.17 -1.67
CA LEU A 64 -7.02 1.06 -2.43
C LEU A 64 -7.76 -0.27 -2.18
N GLY A 65 -7.01 -1.32 -1.82
CA GLY A 65 -7.55 -2.64 -1.53
C GLY A 65 -6.48 -3.54 -0.93
N LEU A 66 -6.91 -4.60 -0.26
CA LEU A 66 -6.04 -5.60 0.35
C LEU A 66 -6.59 -7.01 0.10
N GLU A 67 -5.69 -7.96 -0.05
CA GLU A 67 -5.99 -9.39 0.09
C GLU A 67 -5.47 -9.84 1.46
N THR A 68 -6.32 -10.50 2.24
CA THR A 68 -5.99 -10.89 3.62
C THR A 68 -6.44 -12.31 3.91
N VAL A 69 -5.67 -13.02 4.74
CA VAL A 69 -6.05 -14.34 5.27
C VAL A 69 -6.44 -14.17 6.74
N LEU A 70 -7.66 -14.57 7.07
CA LEU A 70 -8.20 -14.50 8.43
C LEU A 70 -7.71 -15.67 9.30
N PRO A 71 -7.86 -15.60 10.64
CA PRO A 71 -7.39 -16.65 11.54
C PRO A 71 -8.02 -18.03 11.31
N ASP A 72 -9.21 -18.09 10.72
CA ASP A 72 -9.90 -19.33 10.33
C ASP A 72 -9.42 -19.88 8.97
N GLY A 73 -8.46 -19.21 8.32
CA GLY A 73 -7.94 -19.55 7.00
C GLY A 73 -8.75 -18.97 5.84
N THR A 74 -9.82 -18.22 6.12
CA THR A 74 -10.64 -17.61 5.06
C THR A 74 -9.83 -16.54 4.33
N LEU A 75 -9.78 -16.64 2.99
CA LEU A 75 -9.23 -15.60 2.13
C LEU A 75 -10.28 -14.51 1.89
N SER A 76 -10.02 -13.31 2.40
CA SER A 76 -10.81 -12.11 2.10
C SER A 76 -10.10 -11.29 1.02
N ASN A 77 -10.69 -11.27 -0.17
CA ASN A 77 -10.17 -10.54 -1.32
C ASN A 77 -10.92 -9.20 -1.52
N GLY A 78 -10.27 -8.11 -1.11
CA GLY A 78 -10.72 -6.73 -1.35
C GLY A 78 -9.87 -5.98 -2.36
N MET A 79 -9.01 -6.67 -3.14
CA MET A 79 -8.13 -6.03 -4.10
C MET A 79 -8.93 -5.37 -5.23
N ASN A 80 -8.81 -4.05 -5.32
CA ASN A 80 -9.39 -3.26 -6.40
C ASN A 80 -8.47 -2.06 -6.71
N GLY A 81 -8.56 -1.54 -7.93
CA GLY A 81 -7.84 -0.34 -8.36
C GLY A 81 -8.72 0.92 -8.39
N LEU A 82 -9.93 0.87 -7.82
CA LEU A 82 -10.90 1.95 -7.94
C LEU A 82 -10.61 3.03 -6.91
N ARG A 83 -10.42 4.28 -7.35
CA ARG A 83 -10.25 5.41 -6.43
C ARG A 83 -11.54 5.79 -5.68
N LYS A 84 -12.69 5.34 -6.17
CA LYS A 84 -14.00 5.52 -5.54
C LYS A 84 -14.81 4.24 -5.69
N ASP A 85 -15.03 3.55 -4.57
CA ASP A 85 -15.92 2.39 -4.49
C ASP A 85 -16.82 2.52 -3.24
N ASN A 86 -18.12 2.60 -3.46
CA ASN A 86 -19.12 2.80 -2.41
C ASN A 86 -20.04 1.57 -2.27
N ARG A 87 -19.62 0.40 -2.77
CA ARG A 87 -20.42 -0.83 -2.72
C ARG A 87 -20.21 -1.55 -1.38
N GLY A 88 -20.91 -1.08 -0.35
CA GLY A 88 -20.88 -1.70 0.98
C GLY A 88 -19.89 -1.03 1.94
N TYR A 89 -19.37 -1.80 2.90
CA TYR A 89 -18.47 -1.29 3.93
C TYR A 89 -17.00 -1.24 3.46
N SER A 90 -16.24 -0.28 3.97
CA SER A 90 -14.78 -0.23 3.81
C SER A 90 -14.12 -1.17 4.83
N LEU A 91 -14.11 -2.47 4.52
CA LEU A 91 -13.52 -3.53 5.35
C LEU A 91 -11.99 -3.55 5.27
#